data_AF-A0A7K2XJ67-F1
#
_entry.id   AF-A0A7K2XJ67-F1
#
_cell.length_a   1.000
_cell.length_b   1.000
_cell.length_c   1.000
_cell.angle_alpha   90.00
_cell.angle_beta   90.00
_cell.angle_gamma   90.00
#
_symmetry.space_group_name_H-M   'P 1'
#
loop_
_entity.id
_entity.type
_entity.pdbx_description
1 polymer ?
#
loop_
_entity_poly.entity_id
_entity_poly.type
_entity_poly.pdbx_seq_one_letter_code
_entity_poly.pdbx_strand_id
1 'polypeptide(L)' 'MHTDPAAVVLAVIPARGGSKGVPAKNLAPVAGVPLVGRAVRACLGARSVTHVVVSTDDPAIAAAARTAGAEAVHRPA' A
#
# COMPACT_ATOMS: atom_id res chain seq x y z
N MET A 1 19.34 -16.58 -2.88
CA MET A 1 18.19 -16.15 -2.03
C MET A 1 18.79 -15.43 -0.84
N HIS A 2 18.55 -14.13 -0.67
CA HIS A 2 19.22 -13.34 0.38
C HIS A 2 18.50 -13.60 1.71
N THR A 3 18.95 -14.60 2.45
CA THR A 3 18.49 -14.89 3.81
C THR A 3 19.54 -14.39 4.78
N ASP A 4 19.61 -13.07 4.93
CA ASP A 4 20.20 -12.47 6.11
C ASP A 4 19.04 -12.10 7.05
N PRO A 5 18.91 -12.74 8.23
CA PRO A 5 17.83 -12.44 9.18
C PRO A 5 17.84 -11.00 9.70
N ALA A 6 18.89 -10.20 9.40
CA ALA A 6 18.96 -8.78 9.71
C ALA A 6 18.54 -7.84 8.56
N ALA A 7 18.29 -8.36 7.34
CA ALA A 7 18.02 -7.50 6.19
C ALA A 7 16.61 -6.90 6.25
N VAL A 8 16.56 -5.57 6.41
CA VAL A 8 15.33 -4.79 6.30
C VAL A 8 14.90 -4.70 4.83
N VAL A 9 13.70 -5.19 4.53
CA VAL A 9 13.05 -5.10 3.21
C VAL A 9 11.77 -4.30 3.33
N LEU A 10 11.79 -3.09 2.79
CA LEU A 10 10.65 -2.18 2.76
C LEU A 10 9.90 -2.28 1.43
N ALA A 11 8.63 -2.66 1.47
CA ALA A 11 7.72 -2.53 0.34
C ALA A 11 7.08 -1.13 0.33
N VAL A 12 7.21 -0.42 -0.79
CA VAL A 12 6.60 0.90 -1.00
C VAL A 12 5.49 0.80 -2.04
N ILE A 13 4.29 1.21 -1.67
CA ILE A 13 3.10 1.21 -2.54
C ILE A 13 2.72 2.67 -2.85
N PRO A 14 3.07 3.19 -4.04
CA PRO A 14 2.63 4.52 -4.45
C PRO A 14 1.16 4.51 -4.89
N ALA A 15 0.33 5.29 -4.22
CA ALA A 15 -1.11 5.33 -4.48
C ALA A 15 -1.64 6.78 -4.42
N ARG A 16 -1.57 7.51 -5.54
CA ARG A 16 -2.14 8.87 -5.62
C ARG A 16 -3.67 8.88 -5.67
N GLY A 17 -4.30 9.95 -5.18
CA GLY A 17 -5.75 10.17 -5.29
C GLY A 17 -6.20 10.37 -6.74
N GLY A 18 -5.46 11.19 -7.49
CA GLY A 18 -5.77 11.53 -8.89
C GLY A 18 -5.48 10.40 -9.88
N SER A 19 -6.46 9.53 -10.14
CA SER A 19 -6.31 8.47 -11.15
C SER A 19 -6.70 8.96 -12.56
N LYS A 20 -5.81 8.78 -13.55
CA LYS A 20 -6.02 9.25 -14.93
C LYS A 20 -6.92 8.34 -15.78
N GLY A 21 -6.95 7.03 -15.45
CA GLY A 21 -7.72 6.03 -16.20
C GLY A 21 -9.07 5.75 -15.54
N VAL A 22 -9.05 5.06 -14.40
CA VAL A 22 -10.25 4.78 -13.60
C VAL A 22 -10.28 5.77 -12.43
N PRO A 23 -11.28 6.64 -12.31
CA PRO A 23 -11.41 7.55 -11.16
C PRO A 23 -11.36 6.78 -9.83
N ALA A 24 -10.64 7.33 -8.84
CA ALA A 24 -10.50 6.74 -7.49
C ALA A 24 -10.07 5.25 -7.46
N LYS A 25 -9.32 4.78 -8.48
CA LYS A 25 -8.93 3.37 -8.65
C LYS A 25 -8.40 2.70 -7.38
N ASN A 26 -7.60 3.42 -6.58
CA ASN A 26 -6.97 2.86 -5.38
C ASN A 26 -7.96 2.57 -4.25
N LEU A 27 -9.10 3.27 -4.23
CA LEU A 27 -10.21 3.05 -3.29
C LEU A 27 -11.29 2.13 -3.87
N ALA A 28 -11.29 1.92 -5.18
CA ALA A 28 -12.26 1.05 -5.84
C ALA A 28 -12.21 -0.37 -5.24
N PRO A 29 -13.35 -0.92 -4.81
CA PRO A 29 -13.41 -2.25 -4.24
C PRO A 29 -13.24 -3.32 -5.33
N VAL A 30 -12.39 -4.30 -5.08
CA VAL A 30 -12.25 -5.52 -5.87
C VAL A 30 -12.57 -6.68 -4.95
N ALA A 31 -13.69 -7.37 -5.22
CA ALA A 31 -14.24 -8.39 -4.32
C ALA A 31 -14.40 -7.89 -2.86
N GLY A 32 -14.91 -6.66 -2.70
CA GLY A 32 -15.15 -6.05 -1.39
C GLY A 32 -13.93 -5.44 -0.68
N VAL A 33 -12.74 -5.49 -1.30
CA VAL A 33 -11.51 -4.94 -0.72
C VAL A 33 -10.99 -3.79 -1.58
N PRO A 34 -10.70 -2.60 -1.02
CA PRO A 34 -10.08 -1.51 -1.77
C PRO A 34 -8.78 -1.98 -2.43
N LEU A 35 -8.53 -1.55 -3.67
CA LEU A 35 -7.35 -2.00 -4.42
C LEU A 35 -6.03 -1.77 -3.67
N VAL A 36 -5.88 -0.63 -2.99
CA VAL A 36 -4.70 -0.35 -2.14
C VAL A 36 -4.58 -1.36 -0.99
N GLY A 37 -5.69 -1.72 -0.35
CA GLY A 37 -5.72 -2.72 0.71
C GLY A 37 -5.34 -4.12 0.21
N ARG A 38 -5.68 -4.46 -1.04
CA ARG A 38 -5.26 -5.71 -1.67
C ARG A 38 -3.73 -5.76 -1.88
N ALA A 39 -3.14 -4.65 -2.33
CA ALA A 39 -1.69 -4.55 -2.49
C ALA A 39 -0.97 -4.69 -1.13
N VAL A 40 -1.47 -4.00 -0.09
CA VAL A 40 -0.94 -4.10 1.27
C VAL A 40 -0.95 -5.55 1.77
N ARG A 41 -2.09 -6.24 1.66
CA ARG A 41 -2.22 -7.64 2.10
C ARG A 41 -1.27 -8.58 1.35
N ALA A 42 -1.06 -8.35 0.05
CA ALA A 42 -0.09 -9.12 -0.72
C ALA A 42 1.34 -8.93 -0.21
N CYS A 43 1.73 -7.69 0.13
CA CYS A 43 3.04 -7.40 0.72
C CYS A 43 3.20 -8.03 2.11
N LEU A 44 2.19 -7.92 2.98
CA LEU A 44 2.22 -8.53 4.33
C LEU A 44 2.27 -10.07 4.30
N GLY A 45 1.74 -10.69 3.26
CA GLY A 45 1.83 -12.15 3.06
C GLY A 45 3.17 -12.63 2.49
N ALA A 46 4.05 -11.72 2.05
CA ALA A 46 5.33 -12.07 1.47
C ALA A 46 6.39 -12.27 2.57
N ARG A 47 6.94 -13.50 2.68
CA ARG A 47 7.92 -13.87 3.73
C ARG A 47 9.18 -13.01 3.78
N SER A 48 9.53 -12.37 2.67
CA SER A 48 10.73 -11.54 2.55
C SER A 48 10.48 -10.05 2.84
N VAL A 49 9.23 -9.61 3.00
CA VAL A 49 8.90 -8.20 3.26
C VAL A 49 8.81 -7.99 4.76
N THR A 50 9.56 -7.01 5.26
CA THR A 50 9.61 -6.69 6.70
C THR A 50 8.73 -5.50 7.07
N HIS A 51 8.58 -4.53 6.15
CA HIS A 51 7.78 -3.32 6.35
C HIS A 51 6.97 -2.99 5.10
N VAL A 52 5.80 -2.39 5.28
CA VAL A 52 4.93 -1.95 4.19
C VAL A 52 4.50 -0.51 4.43
N VAL A 53 4.81 0.35 3.46
CA VAL A 53 4.42 1.76 3.47
C VAL A 53 3.62 2.08 2.21
N VAL A 54 2.50 2.78 2.39
CA VAL A 54 1.74 3.40 1.30
C VAL A 54 2.07 4.89 1.22
N SER A 55 2.56 5.34 0.07
CA SER A 55 2.84 6.76 -0.18
C SER A 55 1.67 7.38 -0.96
N THR A 56 1.00 8.37 -0.37
CA THR A 56 -0.22 8.96 -0.93
C THR A 56 -0.42 10.42 -0.56
N ASP A 57 -1.04 11.18 -1.46
CA ASP A 57 -1.53 12.55 -1.27
C ASP A 57 -2.99 12.58 -0.78
N ASP A 58 -3.67 11.43 -0.75
CA ASP A 58 -5.10 11.30 -0.49
C ASP A 58 -5.38 10.71 0.91
N PRO A 59 -6.08 11.44 1.80
CA PRO A 59 -6.41 10.98 3.15
C PRO A 59 -7.22 9.68 3.20
N ALA A 60 -8.12 9.45 2.23
CA ALA A 60 -8.95 8.25 2.20
C ALA A 60 -8.12 7.02 1.79
N ILE A 61 -7.17 7.18 0.86
CA ILE A 61 -6.20 6.12 0.53
C ILE A 61 -5.34 5.80 1.75
N ALA A 62 -4.87 6.83 2.48
CA ALA A 62 -4.08 6.64 3.69
C ALA A 62 -4.88 5.87 4.78
N ALA A 63 -6.16 6.18 4.95
CA ALA A 63 -7.05 5.46 5.86
C ALA A 63 -7.21 3.99 5.44
N ALA A 64 -7.49 3.72 4.16
CA ALA A 64 -7.62 2.36 3.64
C ALA A 64 -6.33 1.54 3.78
N ALA A 65 -5.16 2.15 3.59
CA ALA A 65 -3.86 1.55 3.81
C ALA A 65 -3.64 1.13 5.28
N ARG A 66 -3.93 2.04 6.22
CA ARG A 66 -3.82 1.78 7.66
C ARG A 66 -4.77 0.67 8.11
N THR A 67 -6.01 0.68 7.65
CA THR A 67 -6.97 -0.40 7.91
C THR A 67 -6.49 -1.75 7.37
N ALA A 68 -5.70 -1.76 6.30
CA ALA A 68 -5.13 -2.99 5.74
C ALA A 68 -3.82 -3.44 6.44
N GLY A 69 -3.28 -2.67 7.37
CA GLY A 69 -2.09 -3.01 8.16
C GLY A 69 -0.77 -2.39 7.66
N ALA A 70 -0.81 -1.41 6.75
CA ALA A 70 0.38 -0.67 6.32
C ALA A 70 0.50 0.68 7.02
N GLU A 71 1.73 1.17 7.12
CA GLU A 71 1.99 2.58 7.40
C GLU A 71 1.59 3.43 6.19
N ALA A 72 1.23 4.70 6.43
CA ALA A 72 0.90 5.63 5.37
C ALA A 72 1.71 6.92 5.52
N VAL A 73 2.41 7.29 4.46
CA VAL A 73 3.26 8.48 4.39
C VAL A 73 2.65 9.46 3.39
N HIS A 74 2.46 10.70 3.83
CA HIS A 74 2.03 11.77 2.94
C HIS A 74 3.15 12.12 1.96
N ARG A 75 2.82 12.32 0.68
CA ARG A 75 3.76 12.82 -0.33
C ARG A 75 3.32 14.17 -0.88
N PRO A 76 4.26 15.04 -1.30
CA PRO A 76 3.92 16.25 -2.05
C PRO A 76 3.16 15.91 -3.33
N ALA A 77 2.24 16.81 -3.70
CA ALA A 77 1.47 16.76 -4.95
C ALA A 77 2.34 17.04 -6.17
#